data_AF-A0A9D7HRP7-F1
#
_entry.id   AF-A0A9D7HRP7-F1
#
_cell.length_a   1.000
_cell.length_b   1.000
_cell.length_c   1.000
_cell.angle_alpha   90.00
_cell.angle_beta   90.00
_cell.angle_gamma   90.00
#
_symmetry.space_group_name_H-M   'P 1'
#
loop_
_entity.id
_entity.type
_entity.pdbx_description
1 polymer ?
#
loop_
_entity_poly.entity_id
_entity_poly.type
_entity_poly.pdbx_seq_one_letter_code
_entity_poly.pdbx_strand_id
1 'polypeptide(L)'
;MVLKLAFILDAMAAIVFQDPTQESPVRLLDVLLRHAGTAVEGGAAFAWASRSGIRKLIHDPHFEQFLERGRFHLIVGLDTTTDARALEALRAAEDRFPGLKLQMFVTPPEHGIFHPKLTWFRNKSGGIVVVGSGNLTERGLTESWEAFSELQIGEAEMVEVYRTWECWIEQQQPYLLPASSPAVAELAGANILDWSEERAKTSARLQRARNPRVLLCEIGKGRISKKGLQEDVGKNAFTQFFQVTSNRESVIFGLVESPDSLLSYTAKPIEKGSDNLCFEMQVPRYVYGARPIAIFLELRSGVFLYAIVRNGEAEYEELQAYLHENLPGKKESEMKRWSARVNAVNHFTVVKMLLAAVRHIT
;
A
#
# COMPACT_ATOMS: atom_id res chain seq x y z
N MET A 1 13.63 -22.38 -19.79
CA MET A 1 12.63 -23.42 -20.14
C MET A 1 11.30 -22.71 -20.33
N VAL A 2 10.78 -22.64 -21.55
CA VAL A 2 9.52 -21.93 -21.86
C VAL A 2 8.36 -22.82 -21.38
N LEU A 3 7.66 -22.39 -20.33
CA LEU A 3 6.45 -23.08 -19.84
C LEU A 3 5.34 -22.96 -20.90
N LYS A 4 5.10 -24.03 -21.65
CA LYS A 4 3.95 -24.18 -22.54
C LYS A 4 2.76 -24.66 -21.71
N LEU A 5 1.85 -23.75 -21.37
CA LEU A 5 0.47 -24.02 -20.99
C LEU A 5 -0.34 -24.48 -22.23
N ALA A 6 0.18 -25.45 -22.99
CA ALA A 6 -0.31 -25.77 -24.33
C ALA A 6 -1.35 -26.91 -24.38
N PHE A 7 -1.87 -27.38 -23.25
CA PHE A 7 -2.78 -28.54 -23.22
C PHE A 7 -4.02 -28.33 -22.35
N ILE A 8 -4.71 -27.23 -22.58
CA ILE A 8 -6.11 -27.07 -22.14
C ILE A 8 -6.94 -26.80 -23.40
N LEU A 9 -7.10 -27.81 -24.26
CA LEU A 9 -7.82 -27.66 -25.53
C LEU A 9 -9.33 -27.91 -25.40
N ASP A 10 -9.81 -28.50 -24.30
CA ASP A 10 -11.24 -28.80 -24.09
C ASP A 10 -11.87 -28.12 -22.85
N ALA A 11 -11.14 -27.27 -22.11
CA ALA A 11 -11.78 -26.52 -21.03
C ALA A 11 -12.63 -25.38 -21.57
N MET A 12 -13.85 -25.25 -21.06
CA MET A 12 -14.64 -24.04 -21.27
C MET A 12 -13.98 -22.90 -20.51
N ALA A 13 -13.30 -22.02 -21.25
CA ALA A 13 -12.71 -20.81 -20.72
C ALA A 13 -13.67 -19.63 -20.94
N ALA A 14 -14.15 -19.03 -19.86
CA ALA A 14 -14.84 -17.75 -19.92
C ALA A 14 -13.89 -16.63 -19.46
N ILE A 15 -13.64 -15.65 -20.34
CA ILE A 15 -13.03 -14.38 -19.92
C ILE A 15 -14.13 -13.57 -19.26
N VAL A 16 -13.87 -13.14 -18.02
CA VAL A 16 -14.75 -12.33 -17.20
C VAL A 16 -14.12 -10.96 -17.00
N PHE A 17 -14.90 -9.92 -17.26
CA PHE A 17 -14.55 -8.55 -16.88
C PHE A 17 -15.35 -8.19 -15.62
N GLN A 18 -14.66 -8.01 -14.51
CA GLN A 18 -15.22 -7.39 -13.32
C GLN A 18 -15.33 -5.90 -13.61
N ASP A 19 -16.57 -5.43 -13.79
CA ASP A 19 -16.89 -4.02 -13.98
C ASP A 19 -17.74 -3.57 -12.77
N PRO A 20 -17.19 -2.76 -11.85
CA PRO A 20 -17.89 -2.32 -10.65
C PRO A 20 -19.10 -1.42 -10.93
N THR A 21 -19.29 -0.96 -12.17
CA THR A 21 -20.41 -0.10 -12.58
C THR A 21 -21.65 -0.87 -13.01
N GLN A 22 -21.54 -2.19 -13.20
CA GLN A 22 -22.67 -3.05 -13.53
C GLN A 22 -23.62 -3.22 -12.33
N GLU A 23 -24.92 -3.39 -12.61
CA GLU A 23 -25.95 -3.56 -11.57
C GLU A 23 -25.73 -4.84 -10.73
N SER A 24 -25.20 -5.89 -11.36
CA SER A 24 -24.83 -7.15 -10.71
C SER A 24 -23.45 -7.60 -11.19
N PRO A 25 -22.36 -7.00 -10.69
CA PRO A 25 -21.02 -7.26 -11.18
C PRO A 25 -20.57 -8.67 -10.80
N VAL A 26 -19.97 -9.41 -11.74
CA VAL A 26 -19.29 -10.67 -11.43
C VAL A 26 -17.96 -10.33 -10.77
N ARG A 27 -17.83 -10.62 -9.48
CA ARG A 27 -16.61 -10.34 -8.73
C ARG A 27 -15.70 -11.56 -8.66
N LEU A 28 -14.40 -11.31 -8.68
CA LEU A 28 -13.40 -12.34 -8.42
C LEU A 28 -13.67 -13.01 -7.07
N LEU A 29 -14.00 -12.24 -6.04
CA LEU A 29 -14.37 -12.78 -4.72
C LEU A 29 -15.47 -13.84 -4.82
N ASP A 30 -16.55 -13.54 -5.53
CA ASP A 30 -17.73 -14.42 -5.61
C ASP A 30 -17.39 -15.74 -6.32
N VAL A 31 -16.51 -15.69 -7.32
CA VAL A 31 -16.02 -16.89 -8.02
C VAL A 31 -15.15 -17.74 -7.10
N LEU A 32 -14.21 -17.12 -6.36
CA LEU A 32 -13.35 -17.85 -5.43
C LEU A 32 -14.16 -18.51 -4.30
N LEU A 33 -15.13 -17.79 -3.71
CA LEU A 33 -15.97 -18.31 -2.64
C LEU A 33 -16.89 -19.45 -3.09
N ARG A 34 -17.47 -19.34 -4.29
CA ARG A 34 -18.30 -20.40 -4.89
C ARG A 34 -17.54 -21.72 -4.98
N HIS A 35 -16.28 -21.67 -5.41
CA HIS A 35 -15.46 -22.88 -5.60
C HIS A 35 -14.87 -23.40 -4.30
N ALA A 36 -14.48 -22.53 -3.37
CA ALA A 36 -14.09 -22.93 -2.03
C ALA A 36 -15.18 -23.79 -1.35
N GLY A 37 -16.46 -23.47 -1.60
CA GLY A 37 -17.62 -24.20 -1.07
C GLY A 37 -17.66 -25.70 -1.38
N THR A 38 -16.99 -26.17 -2.44
CA THR A 38 -16.93 -27.62 -2.80
C THR A 38 -15.52 -28.18 -2.82
N ALA A 39 -14.51 -27.34 -2.61
CA ALA A 39 -13.12 -27.73 -2.66
C ALA A 39 -12.72 -28.62 -1.47
N VAL A 40 -11.80 -29.55 -1.75
CA VAL A 40 -11.08 -30.34 -0.73
C VAL A 40 -9.63 -29.86 -0.58
N GLU A 41 -9.12 -29.18 -1.60
CA GLU A 41 -7.77 -28.64 -1.64
C GLU A 41 -7.71 -27.44 -2.58
N GLY A 42 -6.76 -26.54 -2.37
CA GLY A 42 -6.51 -25.44 -3.27
C GLY A 42 -5.15 -24.80 -3.06
N GLY A 43 -4.82 -23.85 -3.91
CA GLY A 43 -3.63 -23.02 -3.76
C GLY A 43 -3.80 -21.70 -4.50
N ALA A 44 -3.05 -20.70 -4.06
CA ALA A 44 -3.04 -19.41 -4.73
C ALA A 44 -1.67 -18.74 -4.65
N ALA A 45 -1.32 -18.02 -5.71
CA ALA A 45 -0.20 -17.12 -5.76
C ALA A 45 -0.73 -15.72 -6.09
N PHE A 46 -0.55 -14.78 -5.16
CA PHE A 46 -0.88 -13.37 -5.35
C PHE A 46 0.36 -12.52 -5.22
N ALA A 47 0.56 -11.61 -6.16
CA ALA A 47 1.63 -10.63 -6.10
C ALA A 47 1.55 -9.81 -4.81
N TRP A 48 0.33 -9.39 -4.46
CA TRP A 48 0.08 -8.51 -3.33
C TRP A 48 -1.12 -8.96 -2.50
N ALA A 49 -1.07 -8.63 -1.20
CA ALA A 49 -2.20 -8.75 -0.31
C ALA A 49 -2.39 -7.48 0.54
N SER A 50 -3.65 -7.16 0.85
CA SER A 50 -4.01 -6.13 1.84
C SER A 50 -4.78 -6.75 2.99
N ARG A 51 -4.72 -6.14 4.19
CA ARG A 51 -5.51 -6.59 5.35
C ARG A 51 -7.00 -6.74 5.04
N SER A 52 -7.58 -5.81 4.28
CA SER A 52 -8.98 -5.86 3.89
C SER A 52 -9.29 -6.98 2.90
N GLY A 53 -8.40 -7.23 1.92
CA GLY A 53 -8.55 -8.35 0.98
C GLY A 53 -8.49 -9.71 1.69
N ILE A 54 -7.52 -9.87 2.60
CA ILE A 54 -7.41 -11.05 3.47
C ILE A 54 -8.69 -11.27 4.26
N ARG A 55 -9.22 -10.21 4.87
CA ARG A 55 -10.48 -10.29 5.62
C ARG A 55 -11.67 -10.68 4.75
N LYS A 56 -11.79 -10.15 3.53
CA LYS A 56 -12.91 -10.48 2.64
C LYS A 56 -12.88 -11.91 2.15
N LEU A 57 -11.70 -12.45 1.82
CA LEU A 57 -11.60 -13.81 1.30
C LEU A 57 -11.47 -14.82 2.44
N ILE A 58 -10.43 -14.70 3.26
CA ILE A 58 -10.06 -15.74 4.23
C ILE A 58 -11.04 -15.79 5.41
N HIS A 59 -11.58 -14.65 5.82
CA HIS A 59 -12.58 -14.57 6.89
C HIS A 59 -14.03 -14.56 6.38
N ASP A 60 -14.26 -14.92 5.11
CA ASP A 60 -15.62 -15.23 4.65
C ASP A 60 -16.05 -16.59 5.21
N PRO A 61 -17.28 -16.74 5.73
CA PRO A 61 -17.76 -18.00 6.29
C PRO A 61 -17.60 -19.21 5.37
N HIS A 62 -17.75 -19.06 4.05
CA HIS A 62 -17.60 -20.18 3.10
C HIS A 62 -16.14 -20.61 2.97
N PHE A 63 -15.22 -19.65 3.01
CA PHE A 63 -13.80 -19.94 2.93
C PHE A 63 -13.28 -20.48 4.26
N GLU A 64 -13.73 -19.96 5.40
CA GLU A 64 -13.41 -20.50 6.72
C GLU A 64 -13.84 -21.97 6.82
N GLN A 65 -15.07 -22.32 6.42
CA GLN A 65 -15.54 -23.71 6.36
C GLN A 65 -14.71 -24.61 5.43
N PHE A 66 -14.17 -24.06 4.35
CA PHE A 66 -13.25 -24.78 3.48
C PHE A 66 -11.92 -25.04 4.19
N LEU A 67 -11.34 -24.05 4.86
CA LEU A 67 -10.09 -24.18 5.61
C LEU A 67 -10.21 -25.10 6.84
N GLU A 68 -11.40 -25.31 7.38
CA GLU A 68 -11.66 -26.26 8.46
C GLU A 68 -11.60 -27.73 8.00
N ARG A 69 -11.98 -28.01 6.75
CA ARG A 69 -12.10 -29.38 6.21
C ARG A 69 -11.04 -29.75 5.17
N GLY A 70 -10.44 -28.75 4.55
CA GLY A 70 -9.55 -28.88 3.40
C GLY A 70 -8.18 -28.27 3.66
N ARG A 71 -7.40 -28.15 2.58
CA ARG A 71 -6.07 -27.51 2.62
C ARG A 71 -5.95 -26.43 1.57
N PHE A 72 -5.30 -25.33 1.90
CA PHE A 72 -5.06 -24.23 0.99
C PHE A 72 -3.63 -23.73 1.13
N HIS A 73 -2.86 -23.79 0.05
CA HIS A 73 -1.49 -23.25 0.04
C HIS A 73 -1.48 -21.85 -0.57
N LEU A 74 -1.32 -20.84 0.29
CA LEU A 74 -1.28 -19.44 -0.10
C LEU A 74 0.16 -18.92 -0.16
N ILE A 75 0.53 -18.38 -1.32
CA ILE A 75 1.82 -17.70 -1.55
C ILE A 75 1.55 -16.23 -1.86
N VAL A 76 2.17 -15.33 -1.10
CA VAL A 76 1.99 -13.88 -1.25
C VAL A 76 3.33 -13.18 -1.44
N GLY A 77 3.43 -12.31 -2.44
CA GLY A 77 4.63 -11.51 -2.68
C GLY A 77 4.85 -10.38 -1.68
N LEU A 78 6.12 -10.01 -1.49
CA LEU A 78 6.56 -8.94 -0.59
C LEU A 78 7.25 -7.77 -1.31
N ASP A 79 7.10 -7.61 -2.62
CA ASP A 79 7.90 -6.62 -3.36
C ASP A 79 7.56 -5.16 -3.07
N THR A 80 6.27 -4.84 -2.90
CA THR A 80 5.82 -3.43 -2.83
C THR A 80 4.63 -3.19 -1.90
N THR A 81 3.51 -3.87 -2.15
CA THR A 81 2.20 -3.49 -1.59
C THR A 81 1.84 -4.27 -0.32
N THR A 82 2.33 -5.51 -0.16
CA THR A 82 2.06 -6.32 1.03
C THR A 82 2.81 -5.75 2.22
N ASP A 83 2.10 -5.02 3.07
CA ASP A 83 2.67 -4.29 4.21
C ASP A 83 2.62 -5.08 5.53
N ALA A 84 3.13 -4.48 6.60
CA ALA A 84 3.12 -5.07 7.94
C ALA A 84 1.73 -5.43 8.47
N ARG A 85 0.67 -4.69 8.07
CA ARG A 85 -0.71 -4.97 8.51
C ARG A 85 -1.30 -6.16 7.77
N ALA A 86 -1.01 -6.28 6.47
CA ALA A 86 -1.35 -7.45 5.68
C ALA A 86 -0.63 -8.68 6.23
N LEU A 87 0.67 -8.57 6.54
CA LEU A 87 1.44 -9.65 7.15
C LEU A 87 0.87 -10.09 8.50
N GLU A 88 0.50 -9.14 9.38
CA GLU A 88 -0.15 -9.45 10.66
C GLU A 88 -1.47 -10.21 10.45
N ALA A 89 -2.29 -9.78 9.50
CA ALA A 89 -3.55 -10.44 9.18
C ALA A 89 -3.35 -11.85 8.59
N LEU A 90 -2.36 -12.03 7.72
CA LEU A 90 -1.99 -13.33 7.17
C LEU A 90 -1.52 -14.30 8.26
N ARG A 91 -0.67 -13.83 9.20
CA ARG A 91 -0.21 -14.63 10.34
C ARG A 91 -1.38 -15.04 11.23
N ALA A 92 -2.26 -14.11 11.58
CA ALA A 92 -3.44 -14.40 12.39
C ALA A 92 -4.38 -15.41 11.70
N ALA A 93 -4.47 -15.39 10.37
CA ALA A 93 -5.22 -16.37 9.62
C ALA A 93 -4.56 -17.76 9.63
N GLU A 94 -3.24 -17.84 9.43
CA GLU A 94 -2.48 -19.10 9.49
C GLU A 94 -2.58 -19.73 10.90
N ASP A 95 -2.47 -18.93 11.95
CA ASP A 95 -2.62 -19.39 13.35
C ASP A 95 -4.04 -19.91 13.64
N ARG A 96 -5.06 -19.30 13.03
CA ARG A 96 -6.47 -19.66 13.24
C ARG A 96 -6.88 -20.90 12.46
N PHE A 97 -6.35 -21.09 11.26
CA PHE A 97 -6.82 -22.11 10.32
C PHE A 97 -5.73 -23.13 9.98
N PRO A 98 -5.76 -24.34 10.58
CA PRO A 98 -4.78 -25.40 10.29
C PRO A 98 -4.75 -25.84 8.81
N GLY A 99 -5.85 -25.65 8.08
CA GLY A 99 -5.91 -25.91 6.65
C GLY A 99 -5.17 -24.88 5.80
N LEU A 100 -4.80 -23.72 6.34
CA LEU A 100 -4.06 -22.69 5.61
C LEU A 100 -2.55 -22.87 5.81
N LYS A 101 -1.82 -23.12 4.71
CA LYS A 101 -0.37 -23.07 4.66
C LYS A 101 0.06 -21.77 4.00
N LEU A 102 0.76 -20.90 4.71
CA LEU A 102 1.19 -19.60 4.20
C LEU A 102 2.70 -19.59 3.92
N GLN A 103 3.08 -19.06 2.76
CA GLN A 103 4.46 -18.71 2.47
C GLN A 103 4.54 -17.33 1.84
N MET A 104 5.60 -16.60 2.17
CA MET A 104 5.87 -15.28 1.62
C MET A 104 6.96 -15.41 0.56
N PHE A 105 6.72 -14.85 -0.62
CA PHE A 105 7.70 -14.81 -1.69
C PHE A 105 8.55 -13.54 -1.56
N VAL A 106 9.85 -13.72 -1.37
CA VAL A 106 10.85 -12.65 -1.33
C VAL A 106 11.65 -12.66 -2.61
N THR A 107 11.44 -11.64 -3.44
CA THR A 107 12.14 -11.52 -4.72
C THR A 107 13.58 -11.08 -4.51
N PRO A 108 14.57 -11.76 -5.14
CA PRO A 108 15.94 -11.29 -5.17
C PRO A 108 16.06 -9.93 -5.88
N PRO A 109 16.95 -9.02 -5.44
CA PRO A 109 17.15 -7.72 -6.09
C PRO A 109 17.47 -7.78 -7.60
N GLU A 110 18.10 -8.87 -8.04
CA GLU A 110 18.47 -9.13 -9.43
C GLU A 110 17.33 -9.65 -10.32
N HIS A 111 16.17 -9.97 -9.73
CA HIS A 111 15.03 -10.55 -10.44
C HIS A 111 13.90 -9.51 -10.65
N GLY A 112 13.04 -9.79 -11.63
CA GLY A 112 11.80 -9.01 -11.82
C GLY A 112 10.78 -9.28 -10.72
N ILE A 113 9.78 -8.40 -10.60
CA ILE A 113 8.74 -8.48 -9.57
C ILE A 113 7.97 -9.82 -9.60
N PHE A 114 7.67 -10.35 -8.43
CA PHE A 114 6.75 -11.46 -8.24
C PHE A 114 5.32 -10.98 -8.50
N HIS A 115 4.83 -11.22 -9.73
CA HIS A 115 3.55 -10.68 -10.16
C HIS A 115 2.42 -11.68 -10.54
N PRO A 116 2.40 -12.94 -10.07
CA PRO A 116 1.30 -13.85 -10.40
C PRO A 116 -0.01 -13.40 -9.73
N LYS A 117 -1.14 -13.69 -10.37
CA LYS A 117 -2.47 -13.74 -9.74
C LYS A 117 -3.18 -14.98 -10.25
N LEU A 118 -3.06 -16.04 -9.47
CA LEU A 118 -3.57 -17.35 -9.81
C LEU A 118 -4.17 -17.98 -8.56
N THR A 119 -5.31 -18.63 -8.72
CA THR A 119 -5.90 -19.49 -7.69
C THR A 119 -6.40 -20.76 -8.34
N TRP A 120 -6.27 -21.89 -7.67
CA TRP A 120 -6.85 -23.14 -8.10
C TRP A 120 -7.54 -23.84 -6.94
N PHE A 121 -8.61 -24.56 -7.24
CA PHE A 121 -9.31 -25.41 -6.30
C PHE A 121 -9.55 -26.77 -6.91
N ARG A 122 -9.34 -27.82 -6.12
CA ARG A 122 -9.63 -29.21 -6.48
C ARG A 122 -10.86 -29.69 -5.72
N ASN A 123 -11.75 -30.36 -6.42
CA ASN A 123 -12.88 -31.09 -5.86
C ASN A 123 -12.81 -32.57 -6.30
N LYS A 124 -13.87 -33.34 -6.03
CA LYS A 124 -13.90 -34.79 -6.30
C LYS A 124 -13.95 -35.14 -7.80
N SER A 125 -14.29 -34.21 -8.67
CA SER A 125 -14.53 -34.44 -10.10
C SER A 125 -13.55 -33.68 -11.00
N GLY A 126 -12.48 -33.10 -10.42
CA GLY A 126 -11.55 -32.22 -11.13
C GLY A 126 -11.31 -30.95 -10.32
N GLY A 127 -11.43 -29.80 -10.97
CA GLY A 127 -11.20 -28.53 -10.30
C GLY A 127 -11.45 -27.31 -11.15
N ILE A 128 -11.00 -26.18 -10.63
CA ILE A 128 -10.97 -24.92 -11.35
C ILE A 128 -9.62 -24.24 -11.20
N VAL A 129 -9.25 -23.49 -12.23
CA VAL A 129 -8.13 -22.56 -12.20
C VAL A 129 -8.66 -21.18 -12.57
N VAL A 130 -8.37 -20.20 -11.73
CA VAL A 130 -8.65 -18.79 -11.95
C VAL A 130 -7.34 -18.06 -12.14
N VAL A 131 -7.18 -17.38 -13.28
CA VAL A 131 -6.02 -16.55 -13.59
C VAL A 131 -6.50 -15.20 -14.05
N GLY A 132 -5.90 -14.12 -13.55
CA GLY A 132 -6.34 -12.79 -13.92
C GLY A 132 -5.44 -11.67 -13.45
N SER A 133 -6.06 -10.51 -13.27
CA SER A 133 -5.40 -9.27 -12.85
C SER A 133 -5.60 -8.95 -11.35
N GLY A 134 -6.64 -9.52 -10.72
CA GLY A 134 -7.01 -9.24 -9.33
C GLY A 134 -6.05 -9.85 -8.30
N ASN A 135 -5.51 -9.01 -7.42
CA ASN A 135 -4.70 -9.42 -6.26
C ASN A 135 -5.57 -9.71 -5.02
N LEU A 136 -4.96 -10.20 -3.93
CA LEU A 136 -5.60 -10.41 -2.63
C LEU A 136 -5.80 -9.08 -1.88
N THR A 137 -6.40 -8.10 -2.54
CA THR A 137 -6.77 -6.79 -1.99
C THR A 137 -8.28 -6.60 -2.10
N GLU A 138 -8.88 -5.77 -1.26
CA GLU A 138 -10.32 -5.49 -1.33
C GLU A 138 -10.76 -5.05 -2.73
N ARG A 139 -10.00 -4.14 -3.34
CA ARG A 139 -10.27 -3.67 -4.70
C ARG A 139 -10.10 -4.75 -5.74
N GLY A 140 -8.97 -5.47 -5.72
CA GLY A 140 -8.72 -6.55 -6.69
C GLY A 140 -9.78 -7.66 -6.63
N LEU A 141 -10.34 -7.90 -5.45
CA LEU A 141 -11.39 -8.90 -5.24
C LEU A 141 -12.80 -8.41 -5.58
N THR A 142 -13.09 -7.09 -5.50
CA THR A 142 -14.49 -6.61 -5.53
C THR A 142 -14.77 -5.29 -6.26
N GLU A 143 -13.82 -4.35 -6.35
CA GLU A 143 -14.11 -2.95 -6.75
C GLU A 143 -13.31 -2.47 -7.97
N SER A 144 -12.23 -3.15 -8.34
CA SER A 144 -11.42 -2.78 -9.50
C SER A 144 -12.05 -3.25 -10.80
N TRP A 145 -11.71 -2.55 -11.88
CA TRP A 145 -11.83 -3.09 -13.22
C TRP A 145 -10.78 -4.19 -13.40
N GLU A 146 -11.22 -5.44 -13.39
CA GLU A 146 -10.33 -6.60 -13.49
C GLU A 146 -10.75 -7.49 -14.65
N ALA A 147 -9.78 -8.12 -15.29
CA ALA A 147 -10.01 -9.23 -16.21
C ALA A 147 -9.45 -10.52 -15.61
N PHE A 148 -10.24 -11.59 -15.63
CA PHE A 148 -9.81 -12.91 -15.23
C PHE A 148 -10.50 -14.00 -16.06
N SER A 149 -9.91 -15.18 -16.10
CA SER A 149 -10.51 -16.36 -16.70
C SER A 149 -10.80 -17.40 -15.64
N GLU A 150 -12.00 -17.97 -15.69
CA GLU A 150 -12.40 -19.14 -14.91
C GLU A 150 -12.31 -20.37 -15.83
N LEU A 151 -11.40 -21.29 -15.50
CA LEU A 151 -11.15 -22.52 -16.27
C LEU A 151 -11.64 -23.71 -15.47
N GLN A 152 -12.72 -24.33 -15.91
CA GLN A 152 -13.17 -25.59 -15.34
C GLN A 152 -12.44 -26.76 -16.00
N ILE A 153 -11.84 -27.62 -15.19
CA ILE A 153 -10.96 -28.68 -15.65
C ILE A 153 -11.31 -30.03 -15.02
N GLY A 154 -11.04 -31.11 -15.76
CA GLY A 154 -11.27 -32.47 -15.30
C GLY A 154 -10.19 -32.94 -14.32
N GLU A 155 -10.34 -34.18 -13.86
CA GLU A 155 -9.40 -34.80 -12.92
C GLU A 155 -7.98 -34.93 -13.50
N ALA A 156 -7.87 -35.34 -14.77
CA ALA A 156 -6.57 -35.51 -15.43
C ALA A 156 -5.80 -34.19 -15.54
N GLU A 157 -6.47 -33.11 -15.95
CA GLU A 157 -5.86 -31.78 -16.03
C GLU A 157 -5.51 -31.25 -14.63
N MET A 158 -6.34 -31.52 -13.62
CA MET A 158 -6.08 -31.08 -12.24
C MET A 158 -4.84 -31.75 -11.66
N VAL A 159 -4.56 -33.01 -12.02
CA VAL A 159 -3.30 -33.70 -11.67
C VAL A 159 -2.10 -32.95 -12.25
N GLU A 160 -2.19 -32.50 -13.50
CA GLU A 160 -1.11 -31.72 -14.12
C GLU A 160 -0.96 -30.32 -13.50
N VAL A 161 -2.06 -29.65 -13.14
CA VAL A 161 -2.03 -28.38 -12.40
C VAL A 161 -1.30 -28.56 -11.06
N TYR A 162 -1.65 -29.59 -10.30
CA TYR A 162 -1.00 -29.90 -9.03
C TYR A 162 0.50 -30.19 -9.22
N ARG A 163 0.85 -31.04 -10.20
CA ARG A 163 2.25 -31.35 -10.53
C ARG A 163 3.04 -30.10 -10.92
N THR A 164 2.45 -29.23 -11.73
CA THR A 164 3.07 -27.96 -12.14
C THR A 164 3.28 -27.03 -10.95
N TRP A 165 2.28 -26.93 -10.08
CA TRP A 165 2.32 -26.11 -8.87
C TRP A 165 3.42 -26.58 -7.90
N GLU A 166 3.48 -27.86 -7.58
CA GLU A 166 4.49 -28.43 -6.69
C GLU A 166 5.91 -28.28 -7.27
N CYS A 167 6.09 -28.59 -8.56
CA CYS A 167 7.38 -28.42 -9.22
C CYS A 167 7.84 -26.94 -9.22
N TRP A 168 6.91 -26.01 -9.39
CA TRP A 168 7.21 -24.58 -9.28
C TRP A 168 7.61 -24.20 -7.85
N ILE A 169 6.88 -24.65 -6.83
CA ILE A 169 7.22 -24.41 -5.42
C ILE A 169 8.61 -24.93 -5.08
N GLU A 170 8.95 -26.14 -5.52
CA GLU A 170 10.28 -26.74 -5.30
C GLU A 170 11.38 -25.87 -5.90
N GLN A 171 11.19 -25.34 -7.11
CA GLN A 171 12.14 -24.45 -7.76
C GLN A 171 12.26 -23.09 -7.06
N GLN A 172 11.16 -22.61 -6.47
CA GLN A 172 11.12 -21.32 -5.77
C GLN A 172 11.46 -21.42 -4.29
N GLN A 173 11.76 -22.60 -3.76
CA GLN A 173 12.02 -22.83 -2.34
C GLN A 173 13.01 -21.83 -1.70
N PRO A 174 14.11 -21.42 -2.36
CA PRO A 174 15.03 -20.42 -1.80
C PRO A 174 14.41 -19.04 -1.53
N TYR A 175 13.30 -18.72 -2.19
CA TYR A 175 12.61 -17.42 -2.12
C TYR A 175 11.32 -17.50 -1.29
N LEU A 176 10.90 -18.70 -0.88
CA LEU A 176 9.69 -18.93 -0.11
C LEU A 176 10.01 -19.00 1.38
N LEU A 177 9.72 -17.92 2.10
CA LEU A 177 9.96 -17.82 3.54
C LEU A 177 8.67 -17.98 4.34
N PRO A 178 8.74 -18.54 5.56
CA PRO A 178 7.61 -18.51 6.50
C PRO A 178 7.22 -17.07 6.83
N ALA A 179 5.92 -16.83 7.03
CA ALA A 179 5.43 -15.51 7.42
C ALA A 179 6.05 -15.02 8.73
N SER A 180 6.47 -15.92 9.63
CA SER A 180 7.14 -15.63 10.90
C SER A 180 8.60 -15.17 10.77
N SER A 181 9.21 -15.26 9.58
CA SER A 181 10.60 -14.90 9.36
C SER A 181 10.89 -13.42 9.71
N PRO A 182 12.01 -13.10 10.40
CA PRO A 182 12.42 -11.73 10.65
C PRO A 182 12.63 -10.91 9.37
N ALA A 183 13.20 -11.54 8.32
CA ALA A 183 13.42 -10.88 7.04
C ALA A 183 12.10 -10.49 6.36
N VAL A 184 11.08 -11.35 6.47
CA VAL A 184 9.72 -11.05 6.01
C VAL A 184 9.12 -9.86 6.75
N ALA A 185 9.29 -9.80 8.07
CA ALA A 185 8.79 -8.67 8.87
C ALA A 185 9.50 -7.36 8.54
N GLU A 186 10.81 -7.40 8.28
CA GLU A 186 11.60 -6.24 7.86
C GLU A 186 11.13 -5.72 6.50
N LEU A 187 10.98 -6.60 5.50
CA LEU A 187 10.52 -6.24 4.16
C LEU A 187 9.08 -5.71 4.18
N ALA A 188 8.16 -6.40 4.86
CA ALA A 188 6.78 -5.92 5.01
C ALA A 188 6.70 -4.58 5.77
N GLY A 189 7.62 -4.33 6.71
CA GLY A 189 7.74 -3.06 7.43
C GLY A 189 8.33 -1.93 6.59
N ALA A 190 9.15 -2.26 5.59
CA ALA A 190 9.66 -1.32 4.59
C ALA A 190 8.65 -1.05 3.47
N ASN A 191 7.74 -1.99 3.22
CA ASN A 191 6.68 -1.86 2.24
C ASN A 191 5.67 -0.79 2.61
N ILE A 192 5.21 -0.13 1.57
CA ILE A 192 4.34 1.04 1.66
C ILE A 192 2.90 0.56 1.85
N LEU A 193 2.20 1.14 2.84
CA LEU A 193 0.76 0.97 3.04
C LEU A 193 0.00 1.04 1.71
N ASP A 194 -0.81 0.04 1.40
CA ASP A 194 -1.77 0.11 0.30
C ASP A 194 -2.77 1.24 0.59
N TRP A 195 -2.58 2.38 -0.07
CA TRP A 195 -3.43 3.55 0.07
C TRP A 195 -4.84 3.31 -0.47
N SER A 196 -5.16 2.22 -1.16
CA SER A 196 -6.48 1.98 -1.74
C SER A 196 -7.66 2.20 -0.77
N GLU A 197 -7.54 1.69 0.46
CA GLU A 197 -8.59 1.81 1.48
C GLU A 197 -8.62 3.20 2.15
N GLU A 198 -7.46 3.85 2.23
CA GLU A 198 -7.34 5.23 2.72
C GLU A 198 -7.77 6.25 1.66
N ARG A 199 -7.59 5.95 0.37
CA ARG A 199 -7.98 6.73 -0.81
C ARG A 199 -9.49 6.94 -0.85
N ALA A 200 -10.28 5.87 -0.72
CA ALA A 200 -11.74 5.96 -0.72
C ALA A 200 -12.29 6.80 0.44
N LYS A 201 -11.74 6.61 1.66
CA LYS A 201 -12.13 7.36 2.86
C LYS A 201 -11.67 8.82 2.82
N THR A 202 -10.52 9.08 2.22
CA THR A 202 -9.90 10.40 2.12
C THR A 202 -10.52 11.23 0.99
N SER A 203 -10.85 10.61 -0.14
CA SER A 203 -11.58 11.21 -1.27
C SER A 203 -12.95 11.73 -0.85
N ALA A 204 -13.77 10.85 -0.27
CA ALA A 204 -15.11 11.20 0.19
C ALA A 204 -15.10 12.28 1.29
N ARG A 205 -14.00 12.41 2.04
CA ARG A 205 -13.88 13.38 3.13
C ARG A 205 -13.23 14.69 2.69
N LEU A 206 -12.28 14.70 1.76
CA LEU A 206 -11.73 15.93 1.17
C LEU A 206 -12.78 16.65 0.33
N GLN A 207 -13.64 15.92 -0.38
CA GLN A 207 -14.82 16.51 -1.03
C GLN A 207 -15.80 17.16 -0.02
N ARG A 208 -15.82 16.69 1.24
CA ARG A 208 -16.63 17.27 2.34
C ARG A 208 -15.89 18.34 3.16
N ALA A 209 -14.56 18.29 3.20
CA ALA A 209 -13.72 19.25 3.92
C ALA A 209 -13.68 20.55 3.12
N ARG A 210 -14.59 21.48 3.45
CA ARG A 210 -14.75 22.76 2.75
C ARG A 210 -13.46 23.61 2.65
N ASN A 211 -12.42 23.33 3.45
CA ASN A 211 -11.13 24.04 3.45
C ASN A 211 -10.05 23.32 4.30
N PRO A 212 -9.22 22.42 3.72
CA PRO A 212 -8.17 21.71 4.47
C PRO A 212 -7.11 22.65 5.08
N ARG A 213 -6.33 22.12 6.02
CA ARG A 213 -5.21 22.86 6.64
C ARG A 213 -3.91 22.57 5.89
N VAL A 214 -3.07 23.59 5.79
CA VAL A 214 -1.74 23.51 5.18
C VAL A 214 -0.72 24.02 6.18
N LEU A 215 0.41 23.33 6.34
CA LEU A 215 1.57 23.81 7.09
C LEU A 215 2.71 24.07 6.13
N LEU A 216 3.19 25.31 6.10
CA LEU A 216 4.42 25.71 5.42
C LEU A 216 5.53 25.75 6.47
N CYS A 217 6.64 25.06 6.23
CA CYS A 217 7.73 24.91 7.19
C CYS A 217 9.08 25.02 6.50
N GLU A 218 9.91 25.97 6.93
CA GLU A 218 11.34 25.93 6.61
C GLU A 218 11.94 24.65 7.21
N ILE A 219 12.72 23.98 6.38
CA ILE A 219 13.50 22.80 6.76
C ILE A 219 14.88 23.27 7.21
N GLY A 220 15.35 22.79 8.36
CA GLY A 220 16.63 23.18 8.91
C GLY A 220 17.81 22.72 8.05
N LYS A 221 19.03 23.13 8.41
CA LYS A 221 20.27 22.59 7.83
C LYS A 221 20.58 21.18 8.37
N GLY A 222 19.55 20.38 8.67
CA GLY A 222 19.66 19.16 9.47
C GLY A 222 20.73 18.19 8.98
N ARG A 223 21.22 17.34 9.90
CA ARG A 223 22.13 16.25 9.56
C ARG A 223 21.39 15.25 8.68
N ILE A 224 21.76 15.16 7.41
CA ILE A 224 21.35 14.07 6.53
C ILE A 224 21.91 12.77 7.12
N SER A 225 21.02 11.89 7.58
CA SER A 225 21.41 10.57 8.06
C SER A 225 21.42 9.57 6.91
N LYS A 226 21.87 8.33 7.16
CA LYS A 226 21.76 7.26 6.15
C LYS A 226 20.31 6.95 5.75
N LYS A 227 19.32 7.27 6.60
CA LYS A 227 17.90 6.90 6.50
C LYS A 227 16.95 8.02 6.07
N GLY A 228 17.46 9.24 5.88
CA GLY A 228 16.66 10.42 5.53
C GLY A 228 17.10 11.66 6.31
N LEU A 229 16.33 12.75 6.20
CA LEU A 229 16.54 13.98 6.98
C LEU A 229 15.59 13.96 8.17
N GLN A 230 16.16 14.08 9.37
CA GLN A 230 15.38 14.17 10.59
C GLN A 230 15.12 15.63 10.92
N GLU A 231 13.89 16.09 10.68
CA GLU A 231 13.59 17.51 10.81
C GLU A 231 12.68 17.82 11.98
N ASP A 232 13.11 18.83 12.72
CA ASP A 232 12.35 19.40 13.81
C ASP A 232 11.26 20.30 13.23
N VAL A 233 10.03 19.77 13.19
CA VAL A 233 8.84 20.54 12.80
C VAL A 233 8.34 21.44 13.94
N GLY A 234 8.95 21.38 15.12
CA GLY A 234 8.61 22.16 16.31
C GLY A 234 7.39 21.62 17.07
N LYS A 235 7.45 21.70 18.41
CA LYS A 235 6.39 21.22 19.33
C LYS A 235 4.98 21.74 19.00
N ASN A 236 4.88 23.00 18.57
CA ASN A 236 3.60 23.60 18.18
C ASN A 236 3.03 22.97 16.90
N ALA A 237 3.85 22.73 15.87
CA ALA A 237 3.34 22.02 14.69
C ALA A 237 2.96 20.58 15.04
N PHE A 238 3.73 19.93 15.90
CA PHE A 238 3.47 18.57 16.38
C PHE A 238 2.09 18.43 17.03
N THR A 239 1.80 19.30 17.99
CA THR A 239 0.57 19.23 18.79
C THR A 239 -0.61 19.89 18.10
N GLN A 240 -0.41 21.00 17.38
CA GLN A 240 -1.52 21.78 16.81
C GLN A 240 -1.85 21.38 15.37
N PHE A 241 -0.84 21.07 14.54
CA PHE A 241 -1.07 20.69 13.14
C PHE A 241 -1.17 19.18 12.99
N PHE A 242 -0.12 18.46 13.37
CA PHE A 242 -0.08 17.00 13.27
C PHE A 242 -0.98 16.30 14.29
N GLN A 243 -1.44 17.04 15.33
CA GLN A 243 -2.33 16.55 16.38
C GLN A 243 -1.77 15.33 17.11
N VAL A 244 -0.44 15.24 17.18
CA VAL A 244 0.25 14.15 17.87
C VAL A 244 0.55 14.58 19.29
N THR A 245 0.05 13.82 20.26
CA THR A 245 0.17 14.13 21.68
C THR A 245 1.12 13.21 22.43
N SER A 246 1.50 12.09 21.81
CA SER A 246 2.39 11.09 22.41
C SER A 246 3.40 10.54 21.39
N ASN A 247 4.54 10.05 21.87
CA ASN A 247 5.54 9.40 21.02
C ASN A 247 5.12 8.03 20.47
N ARG A 248 3.92 7.55 20.84
CA ARG A 248 3.34 6.27 20.40
C ARG A 248 2.41 6.42 19.20
N GLU A 249 1.95 7.63 18.92
CA GLU A 249 1.08 7.95 17.80
C GLU A 249 1.89 8.10 16.51
N SER A 250 1.62 7.22 15.55
CA SER A 250 2.23 7.30 14.21
C SER A 250 1.38 8.16 13.27
N VAL A 251 2.04 8.92 12.40
CA VAL A 251 1.39 9.61 11.28
C VAL A 251 1.81 8.98 9.97
N ILE A 252 0.97 9.16 8.95
CA ILE A 252 1.25 8.73 7.58
C ILE A 252 1.59 9.97 6.77
N PHE A 253 2.75 9.94 6.12
CA PHE A 253 3.17 10.95 5.15
C PHE A 253 3.12 10.40 3.74
N GLY A 254 2.76 11.23 2.78
CA GLY A 254 2.93 11.00 1.34
C GLY A 254 3.69 12.14 0.69
N LEU A 255 4.93 11.88 0.28
CA LEU A 255 5.76 12.79 -0.53
C LEU A 255 5.23 12.83 -1.95
N VAL A 256 4.95 14.04 -2.44
CA VAL A 256 4.49 14.31 -3.81
C VAL A 256 5.58 15.06 -4.55
N GLU A 257 6.15 14.44 -5.58
CA GLU A 257 7.15 15.07 -6.48
C GLU A 257 6.52 15.55 -7.79
N SER A 258 5.40 14.95 -8.18
CA SER A 258 4.57 15.33 -9.32
C SER A 258 3.12 14.90 -9.04
N PRO A 259 2.11 15.38 -9.78
CA PRO A 259 0.72 14.95 -9.57
C PRO A 259 0.51 13.43 -9.61
N ASP A 260 1.38 12.70 -10.31
CA ASP A 260 1.33 11.24 -10.47
C ASP A 260 2.35 10.49 -9.59
N SER A 261 3.23 11.21 -8.88
CA SER A 261 4.26 10.63 -8.01
C SER A 261 3.88 10.76 -6.54
N LEU A 262 3.75 9.63 -5.85
CA LEU A 262 3.46 9.57 -4.41
C LEU A 262 4.34 8.51 -3.73
N LEU A 263 5.29 8.96 -2.90
CA LEU A 263 6.06 8.09 -2.00
C LEU A 263 5.58 8.28 -0.57
N SER A 264 5.02 7.25 0.04
CA SER A 264 4.48 7.36 1.40
C SER A 264 5.15 6.45 2.41
N TYR A 265 5.12 6.85 3.67
CA TYR A 265 5.72 6.11 4.77
C TYR A 265 5.02 6.46 6.08
N THR A 266 5.10 5.54 7.04
CA THR A 266 4.66 5.79 8.41
C THR A 266 5.81 6.43 9.19
N ALA A 267 5.58 7.60 9.77
CA ALA A 267 6.54 8.26 10.64
C ALA A 267 6.10 8.15 12.09
N LYS A 268 7.04 7.75 12.96
CA LYS A 268 6.88 7.85 14.41
C LYS A 268 7.56 9.13 14.92
N PRO A 269 6.99 9.78 15.94
CA PRO A 269 7.66 10.84 16.67
C PRO A 269 8.99 10.36 17.24
N ILE A 270 10.03 11.19 17.09
CA ILE A 270 11.33 10.99 17.72
C ILE A 270 11.55 12.13 18.71
N GLU A 271 11.81 11.78 19.97
CA GLU A 271 12.17 12.75 21.01
C GLU A 271 13.64 13.17 20.88
N LYS A 272 13.88 14.48 20.76
CA LYS A 272 15.22 15.10 20.75
C LYS A 272 15.34 16.08 21.92
N GLY A 273 15.49 15.55 23.14
CA GLY A 273 15.62 16.35 24.36
C GLY A 273 14.28 16.91 24.86
N SER A 274 14.32 17.79 25.86
CA SER A 274 13.18 18.08 26.74
C SER A 274 11.94 18.69 26.08
N ASP A 275 12.03 19.20 24.84
CA ASP A 275 10.89 19.87 24.17
C ASP A 275 10.80 19.71 22.65
N ASN A 276 11.72 18.98 22.01
CA ASN A 276 11.73 18.86 20.54
C ASN A 276 11.28 17.47 20.10
N LEU A 277 10.14 17.42 19.40
CA LEU A 277 9.66 16.23 18.70
C LEU A 277 9.88 16.43 17.20
N CYS A 278 10.53 15.46 16.57
CA CYS A 278 10.78 15.47 15.12
C CYS A 278 10.18 14.24 14.45
N PHE A 279 9.86 14.37 13.16
CA PHE A 279 9.62 13.22 12.29
C PHE A 279 10.86 12.98 11.43
N GLU A 280 11.15 11.73 11.13
CA GLU A 280 12.06 11.41 10.05
C GLU A 280 11.33 11.60 8.72
N MET A 281 11.85 12.50 7.88
CA MET A 281 11.26 12.81 6.59
C MET A 281 12.05 12.17 5.45
N GLN A 282 11.33 11.64 4.47
CA GLN A 282 11.94 11.22 3.21
C GLN A 282 12.23 12.46 2.37
N VAL A 283 13.51 12.72 2.14
CA VAL A 283 14.00 13.77 1.26
C VAL A 283 15.17 13.21 0.49
N PRO A 284 15.32 13.57 -0.79
CA PRO A 284 16.54 13.23 -1.50
C PRO A 284 17.73 13.98 -0.87
N ARG A 285 18.90 13.34 -0.85
CA ARG A 285 20.09 13.90 -0.19
C ARG A 285 20.63 15.09 -0.99
N TYR A 286 20.69 16.27 -0.38
CA TYR A 286 21.24 17.48 -1.03
C TYR A 286 22.06 18.35 -0.08
N VAL A 287 23.07 19.03 -0.62
CA VAL A 287 23.77 20.13 0.08
C VAL A 287 22.96 21.41 -0.15
N TYR A 288 22.32 21.91 0.90
CA TYR A 288 21.48 23.10 0.81
C TYR A 288 22.31 24.38 0.94
N GLY A 289 22.19 25.28 -0.05
CA GLY A 289 22.67 26.66 0.08
C GLY A 289 21.78 27.49 1.01
N ALA A 290 20.46 27.49 0.76
CA ALA A 290 19.44 28.03 1.65
C ALA A 290 18.41 26.96 2.08
N ARG A 291 17.64 27.24 3.13
CA ARG A 291 16.68 26.29 3.73
C ARG A 291 15.54 25.98 2.76
N PRO A 292 15.30 24.72 2.37
CA PRO A 292 14.11 24.38 1.59
C PRO A 292 12.84 24.56 2.42
N ILE A 293 11.68 24.59 1.75
CA ILE A 293 10.37 24.76 2.37
C ILE A 293 9.57 23.49 2.15
N ALA A 294 9.14 22.83 3.22
CA ALA A 294 8.13 21.76 3.18
C ALA A 294 6.73 22.36 3.25
N ILE A 295 5.83 21.84 2.41
CA ILE A 295 4.41 22.18 2.42
C ILE A 295 3.65 20.91 2.72
N PHE A 296 3.01 20.84 3.89
CA PHE A 296 2.17 19.72 4.29
C PHE A 296 0.69 20.05 4.10
N LEU A 297 -0.05 19.17 3.45
CA LEU A 297 -1.50 19.23 3.32
C LEU A 297 -2.12 18.19 4.25
N GLU A 298 -2.92 18.64 5.23
CA GLU A 298 -3.69 17.75 6.10
C GLU A 298 -4.87 17.18 5.31
N LEU A 299 -4.88 15.85 5.13
CA LEU A 299 -6.03 15.15 4.55
C LEU A 299 -7.05 14.81 5.64
N ARG A 300 -6.53 14.34 6.79
CA ARG A 300 -7.23 14.13 8.05
C ARG A 300 -6.21 14.01 9.19
N SER A 301 -6.71 13.95 10.43
CA SER A 301 -5.85 13.67 11.59
C SER A 301 -4.98 12.43 11.35
N GLY A 302 -3.67 12.60 11.46
CA GLY A 302 -2.68 11.54 11.27
C GLY A 302 -2.32 11.20 9.82
N VAL A 303 -2.86 11.89 8.80
CA VAL A 303 -2.57 11.61 7.38
C VAL A 303 -2.31 12.90 6.60
N PHE A 304 -1.12 13.01 6.03
CA PHE A 304 -0.63 14.24 5.40
C PHE A 304 0.04 13.94 4.06
N LEU A 305 -0.21 14.76 3.05
CA LEU A 305 0.68 14.86 1.90
C LEU A 305 1.70 15.94 2.15
N TYR A 306 2.87 15.84 1.54
CA TYR A 306 3.81 16.93 1.53
C TYR A 306 4.62 17.00 0.25
N ALA A 307 5.04 18.20 -0.09
CA ALA A 307 5.99 18.49 -1.16
C ALA A 307 7.08 19.41 -0.61
N ILE A 308 8.21 19.48 -1.32
CA ILE A 308 9.36 20.26 -0.90
C ILE A 308 9.78 21.17 -2.03
N VAL A 309 9.84 22.47 -1.72
CA VAL A 309 10.29 23.51 -2.64
C VAL A 309 11.70 23.95 -2.27
N ARG A 310 12.60 23.94 -3.26
CA ARG A 310 14.05 24.14 -3.09
C ARG A 310 14.46 25.54 -3.51
N ASN A 311 15.55 26.04 -2.92
CA ASN A 311 16.18 27.26 -3.43
C ASN A 311 16.57 27.05 -4.90
N GLY A 312 16.19 28.00 -5.76
CA GLY A 312 16.39 27.96 -7.21
C GLY A 312 15.18 27.42 -7.98
N GLU A 313 14.18 26.85 -7.30
CA GLU A 313 12.90 26.53 -7.94
C GLU A 313 12.03 27.79 -8.04
N ALA A 314 11.23 27.87 -9.10
CA ALA A 314 10.53 29.08 -9.50
C ALA A 314 9.65 29.71 -8.41
N GLU A 315 9.09 28.89 -7.51
CA GLU A 315 8.15 29.33 -6.48
C GLU A 315 8.78 29.54 -5.10
N TYR A 316 10.09 29.29 -4.96
CA TYR A 316 10.78 29.35 -3.67
C TYR A 316 10.75 30.74 -3.03
N GLU A 317 11.11 31.77 -3.80
CA GLU A 317 11.18 33.16 -3.33
C GLU A 317 9.81 33.68 -2.88
N GLU A 318 8.75 33.32 -3.63
CA GLU A 318 7.37 33.70 -3.29
C GLU A 318 6.91 33.06 -1.98
N LEU A 319 7.16 31.75 -1.80
CA LEU A 319 6.85 31.04 -0.56
C LEU A 319 7.66 31.57 0.62
N GLN A 320 8.93 31.91 0.37
CA GLN A 320 9.79 32.49 1.39
C GLN A 320 9.27 33.87 1.82
N ALA A 321 8.93 34.76 0.88
CA ALA A 321 8.34 36.06 1.18
C ALA A 321 7.03 35.92 1.97
N TYR A 322 6.15 35.02 1.54
CA TYR A 322 4.89 34.73 2.23
C TYR A 322 5.10 34.27 3.68
N LEU A 323 6.10 33.42 3.94
CA LEU A 323 6.47 33.02 5.30
C LEU A 323 6.97 34.19 6.15
N HIS A 324 7.74 35.12 5.57
CA HIS A 324 8.26 36.29 6.28
C HIS A 324 7.14 37.29 6.63
N GLU A 325 6.23 37.55 5.68
CA GLU A 325 5.09 38.45 5.88
C GLU A 325 4.14 37.97 6.98
N ASN A 326 3.90 36.65 7.05
CA ASN A 326 3.00 36.05 8.04
C ASN A 326 3.66 35.80 9.41
N LEU A 327 4.97 36.00 9.54
CA LEU A 327 5.72 35.83 10.78
C LEU A 327 6.60 37.05 11.08
N PRO A 328 6.01 38.26 11.21
CA PRO A 328 6.77 39.47 11.46
C PRO A 328 7.51 39.36 12.80
N GLY A 329 8.79 39.73 12.81
CA GLY A 329 9.63 39.73 14.01
C GLY A 329 10.43 38.45 14.27
N LYS A 330 10.27 37.39 13.46
CA LYS A 330 11.18 36.22 13.47
C LYS A 330 12.54 36.62 12.88
N LYS A 331 13.64 36.27 13.57
CA LYS A 331 14.99 36.48 13.03
C LYS A 331 15.24 35.55 11.85
N GLU A 332 16.07 35.98 10.90
CA GLU A 332 16.44 35.18 9.73
C GLU A 332 17.09 33.83 10.11
N SER A 333 17.79 33.79 11.25
CA SER A 333 18.38 32.58 11.82
C SER A 333 17.36 31.57 12.34
N GLU A 334 16.11 31.96 12.59
CA GLU A 334 15.07 31.08 13.14
C GLU A 334 14.30 30.37 12.04
N MET A 335 13.92 29.11 12.28
CA MET A 335 13.05 28.37 11.35
C MET A 335 11.64 28.94 11.38
N LYS A 336 11.10 29.24 10.21
CA LYS A 336 9.75 29.78 10.03
C LYS A 336 8.74 28.68 9.73
N ARG A 337 7.58 28.77 10.38
CA ARG A 337 6.51 27.77 10.28
C ARG A 337 5.16 28.47 10.37
N TRP A 338 4.30 28.26 9.38
CA TRP A 338 3.02 28.93 9.28
C TRP A 338 1.92 27.93 8.91
N SER A 339 0.86 27.88 9.73
CA SER A 339 -0.33 27.09 9.43
C SER A 339 -1.38 27.99 8.79
N ALA A 340 -1.82 27.62 7.60
CA ALA A 340 -2.84 28.31 6.83
C ALA A 340 -4.00 27.37 6.46
N ARG A 341 -5.04 27.94 5.88
CA ARG A 341 -6.09 27.20 5.18
C ARG A 341 -5.75 27.13 3.69
N VAL A 342 -6.13 26.04 3.01
CA VAL A 342 -5.87 25.85 1.57
C VAL A 342 -6.28 27.08 0.76
N ASN A 343 -7.45 27.66 0.99
CA ASN A 343 -7.91 28.81 0.20
C ASN A 343 -7.00 30.06 0.30
N ALA A 344 -6.20 30.18 1.36
CA ALA A 344 -5.24 31.28 1.49
C ALA A 344 -3.96 31.06 0.69
N VAL A 345 -3.65 29.80 0.34
CA VAL A 345 -2.37 29.39 -0.26
C VAL A 345 -2.54 28.60 -1.56
N ASN A 346 -3.77 28.43 -2.06
CA ASN A 346 -4.08 27.65 -3.26
C ASN A 346 -3.60 28.31 -4.56
N HIS A 347 -3.09 29.55 -4.49
CA HIS A 347 -2.47 30.22 -5.63
C HIS A 347 -1.09 29.65 -5.93
N PHE A 348 -0.38 29.12 -4.92
CA PHE A 348 0.89 28.44 -5.10
C PHE A 348 0.71 27.13 -5.90
N THR A 349 1.53 26.98 -6.92
CA THR A 349 1.69 25.85 -7.81
C THR A 349 1.92 24.56 -7.04
N VAL A 350 2.78 24.55 -6.03
CA VAL A 350 3.03 23.38 -5.19
C VAL A 350 1.79 22.94 -4.42
N VAL A 351 0.95 23.89 -3.98
CA VAL A 351 -0.32 23.58 -3.31
C VAL A 351 -1.32 23.03 -4.32
N LYS A 352 -1.40 23.61 -5.53
CA LYS A 352 -2.23 23.06 -6.62
C LYS A 352 -1.79 21.65 -7.00
N MET A 353 -0.49 21.37 -7.02
CA MET A 353 0.06 20.04 -7.27
C MET A 353 -0.35 19.06 -6.18
N LEU A 354 -0.24 19.43 -4.90
CA LEU A 354 -0.71 18.58 -3.80
C LEU A 354 -2.21 18.30 -3.90
N LEU A 355 -3.01 19.30 -4.27
CA LEU A 355 -4.45 19.14 -4.50
C LEU A 355 -4.76 18.30 -5.75
N ALA A 356 -3.93 18.37 -6.80
CA ALA A 356 -4.04 17.54 -7.99
C ALA A 356 -3.67 16.09 -7.67
N ALA A 357 -2.58 15.87 -6.92
CA ALA A 357 -2.21 14.55 -6.41
C ALA A 357 -3.35 13.96 -5.59
N VAL A 358 -4.01 14.76 -4.74
CA VAL A 358 -5.26 14.34 -4.08
C VAL A 358 -6.28 13.83 -5.09
N ARG A 359 -6.52 14.53 -6.21
CA ARG A 359 -7.50 14.12 -7.24
C ARG A 359 -7.13 12.85 -8.00
N HIS A 360 -5.84 12.53 -8.11
CA HIS A 360 -5.36 11.27 -8.70
C HIS A 360 -5.33 10.13 -7.68
N ILE A 361 -5.28 10.48 -6.38
CA ILE A 361 -5.40 9.58 -5.24
C ILE A 361 -6.89 9.24 -4.99
N THR A 362 -7.82 10.17 -5.24
CA THR A 362 -9.28 9.97 -5.19
C THR A 362 -9.82 9.23 -6.40
#